data_AF-A0A2V2BFX0-F1
#
_entry.id   AF-A0A2V2BFX0-F1
#
_cell.length_a   1.000
_cell.length_b   1.000
_cell.length_c   1.000
_cell.angle_alpha   90.00
_cell.angle_beta   90.00
_cell.angle_gamma   90.00
#
_symmetry.space_group_name_H-M   'P 1'
#
loop_
_entity.id
_entity.type
_entity.pdbx_description
1 polymer ?
#
loop_
_entity_poly.entity_id
_entity_poly.type
_entity_poly.pdbx_seq_one_letter_code
_entity_poly.pdbx_strand_id
1 'polypeptide(L)'
;MCKNFIYSAVLSFFIFGHSAYAFDDCSKEKSDPAVFTCAEKNKNTAEEKLNNEYAAAKKRIDKVFLNEPDVKKDYLNIFLDSQRSWLKYRDGQCKLFAHVADKNSNPYTVFTNNCIAQLDEARTKQLEEIPYD
;
A
#
# COMPACT_ATOMS: atom_id res chain seq x y z
N MET A 1 -44.59 -34.01 -26.48
CA MET A 1 -43.72 -34.48 -25.37
C MET A 1 -42.34 -33.84 -25.54
N CYS A 2 -42.10 -32.70 -24.91
CA CYS A 2 -40.78 -32.04 -24.92
C CYS A 2 -39.97 -32.52 -23.72
N LYS A 3 -38.75 -32.99 -23.96
CA LYS A 3 -37.84 -33.52 -22.94
C LYS A 3 -36.93 -32.37 -22.48
N ASN A 4 -36.97 -32.06 -21.19
CA ASN A 4 -36.19 -30.98 -20.56
C ASN A 4 -34.69 -31.30 -20.60
N PHE A 5 -33.90 -30.35 -21.10
CA PHE A 5 -32.45 -30.37 -21.02
C PHE A 5 -32.02 -29.46 -19.87
N ILE A 6 -31.59 -30.05 -18.76
CA ILE A 6 -31.04 -29.30 -17.61
C ILE A 6 -29.51 -29.26 -17.82
N TYR A 7 -28.99 -28.11 -18.25
CA TYR A 7 -27.55 -27.82 -18.17
C TYR A 7 -27.28 -27.11 -16.83
N SER A 8 -26.67 -27.81 -15.87
CA SER A 8 -26.08 -27.17 -14.69
C SER A 8 -24.82 -26.41 -15.09
N ALA A 9 -24.88 -25.09 -15.07
CA ALA A 9 -23.69 -24.24 -15.14
C ALA A 9 -23.06 -24.15 -13.74
N VAL A 10 -21.91 -24.80 -13.55
CA VAL A 10 -21.11 -24.66 -12.33
C VAL A 10 -20.33 -23.35 -12.42
N LEU A 11 -20.77 -22.33 -11.68
CA LEU A 11 -20.08 -21.05 -11.58
C LEU A 11 -18.93 -21.19 -10.56
N SER A 12 -17.73 -21.53 -11.05
CA SER A 12 -16.53 -21.60 -10.22
C SER A 12 -16.08 -20.19 -9.81
N PHE A 13 -16.42 -19.80 -8.58
CA PHE A 13 -15.97 -18.56 -7.95
C PHE A 13 -14.49 -18.73 -7.52
N PHE A 14 -13.55 -18.28 -8.35
CA PHE A 14 -12.14 -18.20 -7.97
C PHE A 14 -11.97 -17.09 -6.93
N ILE A 15 -11.94 -17.46 -5.65
CA ILE A 15 -11.53 -16.56 -4.57
C ILE A 15 -10.02 -16.38 -4.69
N PHE A 16 -9.58 -15.32 -5.37
CA PHE A 16 -8.20 -14.83 -5.21
C PHE A 16 -8.08 -14.28 -3.79
N GLY A 17 -7.66 -15.16 -2.86
CA GLY A 17 -7.30 -14.77 -1.51
C GLY A 17 -6.15 -13.79 -1.57
N HIS A 18 -6.45 -12.50 -1.43
CA HIS A 18 -5.43 -11.50 -1.15
C HIS A 18 -5.00 -11.75 0.29
N SER A 19 -3.76 -12.22 0.47
CA SER A 19 -3.14 -12.27 1.79
C SER A 19 -3.09 -10.85 2.34
N ALA A 20 -4.05 -10.51 3.19
CA ALA A 20 -3.99 -9.28 3.98
C ALA A 20 -2.89 -9.49 5.04
N TYR A 21 -1.68 -9.06 4.73
CA TYR A 21 -0.62 -8.97 5.74
C TYR A 21 -1.04 -7.91 6.75
N ALA A 22 -1.58 -8.34 7.88
CA ALA A 22 -1.75 -7.48 9.03
C ALA A 22 -0.36 -7.23 9.63
N PHE A 23 -0.05 -5.96 9.93
CA PHE A 23 1.17 -5.63 10.65
C PHE A 23 1.21 -6.32 12.01
N ASP A 24 2.42 -6.65 12.46
CA ASP A 24 2.63 -7.19 13.80
C ASP A 24 2.16 -6.16 14.85
N ASP A 25 1.43 -6.60 15.87
CA ASP A 25 1.01 -5.73 16.97
C ASP A 25 2.18 -5.52 17.94
N CYS A 26 3.04 -4.54 17.61
CA CYS A 26 4.26 -4.24 18.35
C CYS A 26 4.01 -3.83 19.81
N SER A 27 2.78 -3.49 20.20
CA SER A 27 2.45 -3.19 21.59
C SER A 27 2.50 -4.42 22.51
N LYS A 28 2.50 -5.63 21.91
CA LYS A 28 2.58 -6.92 22.63
C LYS A 28 4.01 -7.37 22.92
N GLU A 29 5.01 -6.66 22.39
CA GLU A 29 6.41 -6.99 22.63
C GLU A 29 6.80 -6.73 24.09
N LYS A 30 7.68 -7.59 24.62
CA LYS A 30 7.99 -7.63 26.06
C LYS A 30 9.08 -6.66 26.51
N SER A 31 9.71 -5.94 25.58
CA SER A 31 10.80 -5.01 25.87
C SER A 31 10.89 -3.90 24.83
N ASP A 32 11.40 -2.74 25.23
CA ASP A 32 11.55 -1.58 24.32
C ASP A 32 12.39 -1.90 23.07
N PRO A 33 13.50 -2.66 23.14
CA PRO A 33 14.22 -3.06 21.94
C PRO A 33 13.38 -3.92 20.99
N ALA A 34 12.55 -4.83 21.54
CA ALA A 34 11.68 -5.67 20.72
C ALA A 34 10.56 -4.85 20.06
N VAL A 35 9.95 -3.90 20.79
CA VAL A 35 8.99 -2.93 20.23
C VAL A 35 9.63 -2.15 19.07
N PHE A 36 10.85 -1.66 19.27
CA PHE A 36 11.59 -0.92 18.25
C PHE A 36 11.82 -1.76 16.98
N THR A 37 12.36 -2.97 17.13
CA THR A 37 12.62 -3.88 15.99
C THR A 37 11.34 -4.26 15.28
N CYS A 38 10.25 -4.51 16.01
CA CYS A 38 8.94 -4.79 15.43
C CYS A 38 8.44 -3.60 14.57
N ALA A 39 8.50 -2.38 15.11
CA ALA A 39 8.07 -1.17 14.39
C ALA A 39 8.90 -0.93 13.12
N GLU A 40 10.23 -1.13 13.21
CA GLU A 40 11.12 -1.05 12.05
C GLU A 40 10.78 -2.09 10.97
N LYS A 41 10.55 -3.34 11.38
CA LYS A 41 10.13 -4.42 10.47
C LYS A 41 8.83 -4.07 9.75
N ASN A 42 7.78 -3.67 10.50
CA ASN A 42 6.49 -3.30 9.91
C ASN A 42 6.64 -2.16 8.90
N LYS A 43 7.41 -1.12 9.24
CA LYS A 43 7.70 0.00 8.34
C LYS A 43 8.38 -0.48 7.06
N ASN A 44 9.44 -1.29 7.17
CA ASN A 44 10.16 -1.80 6.00
C ASN A 44 9.27 -2.67 5.10
N THR A 45 8.44 -3.54 5.69
CA THR A 45 7.48 -4.36 4.93
C THR A 45 6.44 -3.51 4.21
N ALA A 46 5.91 -2.46 4.86
CA ALA A 46 4.97 -1.53 4.24
C ALA A 46 5.60 -0.76 3.08
N GLU A 47 6.82 -0.24 3.28
CA GLU A 47 7.59 0.49 2.26
C GLU A 47 7.88 -0.40 1.04
N GLU A 48 8.25 -1.66 1.27
CA GLU A 48 8.46 -2.63 0.19
C GLU A 48 7.16 -2.88 -0.60
N LYS A 49 6.04 -3.09 0.09
CA LYS A 49 4.74 -3.30 -0.55
C LYS A 49 4.33 -2.11 -1.39
N LEU A 50 4.47 -0.89 -0.85
CA LEU A 50 4.17 0.35 -1.57
C LEU A 50 5.05 0.51 -2.81
N ASN A 51 6.35 0.20 -2.72
CA ASN A 51 7.26 0.30 -3.85
C ASN A 51 6.92 -0.70 -4.96
N ASN A 52 6.58 -1.93 -4.58
CA ASN A 52 6.13 -2.97 -5.51
C ASN A 52 4.85 -2.55 -6.23
N GLU A 53 3.88 -2.03 -5.47
CA GLU A 53 2.61 -1.60 -6.04
C GLU A 53 2.74 -0.35 -6.90
N TYR A 54 3.57 0.61 -6.51
CA TYR A 54 3.91 1.76 -7.34
C TYR A 54 4.51 1.33 -8.69
N ALA A 55 5.37 0.31 -8.72
CA ALA A 55 5.89 -0.25 -9.96
C ALA A 55 4.81 -0.97 -10.78
N ALA A 56 3.89 -1.69 -10.13
CA ALA A 56 2.77 -2.35 -10.77
C ALA A 56 1.78 -1.35 -11.41
N ALA A 57 1.44 -0.27 -10.69
CA ALA A 57 0.62 0.84 -11.17
C ALA A 57 1.19 1.45 -12.46
N LYS A 58 2.49 1.74 -12.49
CA LYS A 58 3.14 2.24 -13.71
C LYS A 58 3.01 1.28 -14.89
N LYS A 59 3.12 -0.03 -14.66
CA LYS A 59 2.93 -1.05 -15.70
C LYS A 59 1.48 -1.09 -16.19
N ARG A 60 0.50 -0.92 -15.29
CA ARG A 60 -0.92 -0.83 -15.68
C ARG A 60 -1.18 0.40 -16.54
N ILE A 61 -0.68 1.57 -16.15
CA ILE A 61 -0.77 2.81 -16.97
C ILE A 61 -0.13 2.60 -18.34
N ASP A 62 1.07 2.02 -18.40
CA ASP A 62 1.77 1.79 -19.68
C ASP A 62 1.00 0.84 -20.61
N LYS A 63 0.38 -0.20 -20.04
CA LYS A 63 -0.42 -1.17 -20.77
C LYS A 63 -1.74 -0.59 -21.29
N VAL A 64 -2.47 0.17 -20.45
CA VAL A 64 -3.77 0.75 -20.82
C VAL A 64 -3.61 1.76 -21.96
N PHE A 65 -2.62 2.65 -21.86
CA PHE A 65 -2.38 3.71 -22.84
C PHE A 65 -1.26 3.37 -23.83
N LEU A 66 -1.11 2.09 -24.19
CA LEU A 66 -0.03 1.63 -25.08
C LEU A 66 -0.05 2.35 -26.44
N ASN A 67 -1.25 2.58 -26.98
CA ASN A 67 -1.47 3.19 -28.30
C ASN A 67 -1.76 4.70 -28.25
N GLU A 68 -1.71 5.31 -27.06
CA GLU A 68 -2.04 6.72 -26.82
C GLU A 68 -0.87 7.40 -26.10
N PRO A 69 0.25 7.66 -26.81
CA PRO A 69 1.51 8.05 -26.18
C PRO A 69 1.45 9.38 -25.41
N ASP A 70 0.67 10.35 -25.90
CA ASP A 70 0.49 11.64 -25.23
C ASP A 70 -0.35 11.50 -23.95
N VAL A 71 -1.46 10.75 -24.01
CA VAL A 71 -2.32 10.45 -22.84
C VAL A 71 -1.52 9.69 -21.79
N LYS A 72 -0.75 8.67 -22.20
CA LYS A 72 0.15 7.93 -21.32
C LYS A 72 1.14 8.84 -20.61
N LYS A 73 1.79 9.74 -21.36
CA LYS A 73 2.80 10.66 -20.82
C LYS A 73 2.17 11.59 -19.78
N ASP A 74 1.03 12.16 -20.08
CA ASP A 74 0.34 13.07 -19.17
C ASP A 74 -0.12 12.37 -17.89
N TYR A 75 -0.70 11.18 -18.01
CA TYR A 75 -1.12 10.40 -16.85
C TYR A 75 0.07 9.95 -16.00
N LEU A 76 1.16 9.47 -16.63
CA LEU A 76 2.38 9.14 -15.89
C LEU A 76 2.93 10.36 -15.12
N ASN A 77 2.93 11.56 -15.71
CA ASN A 77 3.38 12.76 -15.01
C ASN A 77 2.52 13.05 -13.77
N ILE A 78 1.19 13.01 -13.91
CA ILE A 78 0.25 13.20 -12.79
C ILE A 78 0.49 12.16 -11.69
N PHE A 79 0.64 10.89 -12.06
CA PHE A 79 0.90 9.80 -11.12
C PHE A 79 2.22 9.99 -10.35
N LEU A 80 3.30 10.34 -11.05
CA LEU A 80 4.61 10.58 -10.46
C LEU A 80 4.59 11.76 -9.48
N ASP A 81 3.95 12.86 -9.86
CA ASP A 81 3.90 14.06 -9.03
C ASP A 81 2.96 13.90 -7.84
N SER A 82 1.86 13.15 -8.00
CA SER A 82 0.99 12.74 -6.91
C SER A 82 1.75 11.89 -5.88
N GLN A 83 2.51 10.89 -6.32
CA GLN A 83 3.29 10.04 -5.40
C GLN A 83 4.38 10.83 -4.66
N ARG A 84 5.11 11.72 -5.35
CA ARG A 84 6.12 12.60 -4.72
C ARG A 84 5.51 13.54 -3.68
N SER A 85 4.35 14.10 -3.98
CA SER A 85 3.64 15.00 -3.07
C SER A 85 3.10 14.23 -1.86
N TRP A 86 2.61 13.01 -2.09
CA TRP A 86 2.17 12.12 -1.02
C TRP A 86 3.31 11.74 -0.06
N LEU A 87 4.54 11.51 -0.55
CA LEU A 87 5.69 11.25 0.32
C LEU A 87 5.98 12.44 1.26
N LYS A 88 5.90 13.68 0.75
CA LYS A 88 6.04 14.88 1.58
C LYS A 88 4.95 14.96 2.65
N TYR A 89 3.70 14.65 2.28
CA TYR A 89 2.59 14.56 3.22
C TYR A 89 2.88 13.51 4.31
N ARG A 90 3.24 12.28 3.92
CA ARG A 90 3.54 11.18 4.85
C ARG A 90 4.61 11.59 5.85
N ASP A 91 5.74 12.08 5.35
CA ASP A 91 6.88 12.44 6.20
C ASP A 91 6.52 13.61 7.14
N GLY A 92 5.68 14.54 6.70
CA GLY A 92 5.15 15.62 7.54
C GLY A 92 4.21 15.10 8.62
N GLN A 93 3.24 14.26 8.25
CA GLN A 93 2.28 13.67 9.19
C GLN A 93 2.96 12.81 10.24
N CYS A 94 3.94 11.98 9.86
CA CYS A 94 4.61 11.12 10.82
C CYS A 94 5.49 11.88 11.81
N LYS A 95 6.03 13.05 11.41
CA LYS A 95 6.67 13.98 12.36
C LYS A 95 5.66 14.60 13.33
N LEU A 96 4.43 14.90 12.88
CA LEU A 96 3.36 15.39 13.77
C LEU A 96 2.95 14.32 14.78
N PHE A 97 2.74 13.08 14.33
CA PHE A 97 2.42 11.95 15.22
C PHE A 97 3.51 11.69 16.25
N ALA A 98 4.78 11.74 15.84
CA ALA A 98 5.90 11.52 16.73
C ALA A 98 6.25 12.72 17.63
N HIS A 99 5.63 13.89 17.43
CA HIS A 99 6.00 15.14 18.09
C HIS A 99 5.88 15.12 19.62
N VAL A 100 5.08 14.20 20.15
CA VAL A 100 4.93 13.99 21.60
C VAL A 100 6.19 13.42 22.26
N ALA A 101 7.14 12.90 21.49
CA ALA A 101 8.38 12.31 21.97
C ALA A 101 9.60 13.14 21.55
N ASP A 102 10.67 13.07 22.36
CA ASP A 102 11.94 13.72 22.02
C ASP A 102 12.50 13.17 20.71
N LYS A 103 12.90 14.06 19.80
CA LYS A 103 13.30 13.72 18.42
C LYS A 103 14.40 12.66 18.30
N ASN A 104 15.26 12.55 19.30
CA ASN A 104 16.40 11.62 19.31
C ASN A 104 16.13 10.37 20.18
N SER A 105 14.89 10.15 20.60
CA SER A 105 14.51 9.05 21.49
C SER A 105 13.96 7.84 20.71
N ASN A 106 14.04 6.65 21.33
CA ASN A 106 13.42 5.44 20.77
C ASN A 106 11.90 5.60 20.54
N PRO A 107 11.11 6.18 21.47
CA PRO A 107 9.68 6.42 21.24
C PRO A 107 9.39 7.26 19.99
N TYR A 108 10.17 8.31 19.71
CA TYR A 108 9.99 9.12 18.50
C TYR A 108 10.17 8.28 17.24
N THR A 109 11.19 7.43 17.19
CA THR A 109 11.42 6.51 16.05
C THR A 109 10.31 5.47 15.93
N VAL A 110 9.87 4.88 17.04
CA VAL A 110 8.74 3.92 17.04
C VAL A 110 7.47 4.55 16.50
N PHE A 111 7.10 5.75 16.98
CA PHE A 111 5.91 6.47 16.50
C PHE A 111 6.02 6.85 15.02
N THR A 112 7.20 7.29 14.59
CA THR A 112 7.47 7.59 13.17
C THR A 112 7.30 6.35 12.31
N ASN A 113 7.91 5.22 12.69
CA ASN A 113 7.87 3.96 11.94
C ASN A 113 6.46 3.40 11.84
N ASN A 114 5.70 3.40 12.94
CA ASN A 114 4.32 2.93 12.94
C ASN A 114 3.41 3.80 12.06
N CYS A 115 3.59 5.13 12.09
CA CYS A 115 2.85 6.03 11.21
C CYS A 115 3.16 5.78 9.73
N ILE A 116 4.45 5.62 9.38
CA ILE A 116 4.86 5.32 8.00
C ILE A 116 4.22 4.00 7.55
N ALA A 117 4.29 2.95 8.36
CA ALA A 117 3.70 1.66 8.02
C ALA A 117 2.20 1.76 7.70
N GLN A 118 1.44 2.49 8.52
CA GLN A 118 0.00 2.69 8.32
C GLN A 118 -0.31 3.48 7.04
N LEU A 119 0.41 4.58 6.81
CA LEU A 119 0.17 5.41 5.63
C LEU A 119 0.60 4.71 4.34
N ASP A 120 1.71 3.99 4.36
CA ASP A 120 2.20 3.22 3.21
C ASP A 120 1.22 2.11 2.81
N GLU A 121 0.64 1.39 3.78
CA GLU A 121 -0.41 0.39 3.53
C GLU A 121 -1.68 1.02 2.94
N ALA A 122 -2.12 2.16 3.48
CA ALA A 122 -3.27 2.87 2.96
C ALA A 122 -3.02 3.38 1.53
N ARG A 123 -1.83 3.91 1.26
CA ARG A 123 -1.46 4.38 -0.08
C ARG A 123 -1.36 3.23 -1.07
N THR A 124 -0.83 2.09 -0.66
CA THR A 124 -0.79 0.88 -1.47
C THR A 124 -2.20 0.54 -1.98
N LYS A 125 -3.19 0.48 -1.08
CA LYS A 125 -4.59 0.23 -1.46
C LYS A 125 -5.15 1.29 -2.40
N GLN A 126 -4.86 2.56 -2.14
CA GLN A 126 -5.27 3.64 -3.06
C GLN A 126 -4.70 3.44 -4.47
N LEU A 127 -3.46 2.96 -4.61
CA LEU A 127 -2.86 2.70 -5.92
C LEU A 127 -3.46 1.46 -6.61
N GLU A 128 -3.82 0.43 -5.84
CA GLU A 128 -4.51 -0.77 -6.32
C GLU A 128 -5.92 -0.43 -6.84
N GLU A 129 -6.62 0.50 -6.17
CA GLU A 129 -8.01 0.89 -6.44
C GLU A 129 -8.18 1.95 -7.55
N ILE A 130 -7.10 2.51 -8.09
CA ILE A 130 -7.20 3.42 -9.25
C ILE A 130 -7.87 2.67 -10.41
N PRO A 131 -8.90 3.25 -11.07
CA PRO A 131 -9.53 2.63 -12.24
C PRO A 131 -8.61 2.78 -13.45
N TYR A 132 -7.84 1.73 -13.74
CA TYR A 132 -6.97 1.63 -14.92
C TYR A 132 -7.79 1.03 -16.07
N ASP A 133 -8.82 1.76 -16.50
CA ASP A 133 -9.83 1.30 -17.45
C ASP A 133 -9.74 2.08 -18.77
#